data_AF-A0A4P5R793-F1
#
_entry.id   AF-A0A4P5R793-F1
#
_cell.length_a   1.000
_cell.length_b   1.000
_cell.length_c   1.000
_cell.angle_alpha   90.00
_cell.angle_beta   90.00
_cell.angle_gamma   90.00
#
_symmetry.space_group_name_H-M   'P 1'
#
loop_
_entity.id
_entity.type
_entity.pdbx_description
1 polymer ?
#
loop_
_entity_poly.entity_id
_entity_poly.type
_entity_poly.pdbx_seq_one_letter_code
_entity_poly.pdbx_strand_id
1 'polypeptide(L)' 'MKKEMVQTPVRRIGRLTTEIHVPLPADHPHREMLERSVHSCPVHASLHPDVAKPVTFHWQESPSR' A
#
# COMPACT_ATOMS: atom_id res chain seq x y z
N MET A 1 -1.31 7.23 -5.20
CA MET A 1 -1.20 5.97 -5.97
C MET A 1 -0.50 6.25 -7.30
N LYS A 2 0.54 5.49 -7.64
CA LYS A 2 1.24 5.58 -8.93
C LYS A 2 1.08 4.26 -9.71
N LYS A 3 0.69 4.36 -10.97
CA LYS A 3 0.49 3.23 -11.90
C LYS A 3 1.59 3.18 -12.94
N GLU A 4 2.16 2.00 -13.16
CA GLU A 4 3.14 1.74 -14.21
C GLU A 4 2.67 0.57 -15.09
N MET A 5 2.81 0.77 -16.41
CA MET A 5 2.35 -0.18 -17.43
C MET A 5 3.53 -0.97 -17.99
N VAL A 6 3.36 -2.28 -18.15
CA VAL A 6 4.21 -3.11 -19.00
C VAL A 6 3.67 -3.05 -20.41
N GLN A 7 4.53 -2.92 -21.42
CA GLN A 7 4.13 -2.79 -22.83
C GLN A 7 4.23 -4.12 -23.60
N THR A 8 5.17 -4.99 -23.24
CA THR A 8 5.50 -6.22 -23.98
C THR A 8 5.40 -7.44 -23.05
N PRO A 9 4.85 -8.58 -23.49
CA PRO A 9 4.22 -8.86 -24.79
C PRO A 9 2.79 -8.33 -24.92
N VAL A 10 2.13 -7.98 -23.82
CA VAL A 10 0.77 -7.43 -23.79
C VAL A 10 0.73 -6.23 -22.85
N ARG A 11 0.13 -5.12 -23.30
CA ARG A 11 -0.03 -3.92 -22.49
C ARG A 11 -0.92 -4.19 -21.28
N ARG A 12 -0.34 -4.14 -20.08
CA ARG A 12 -1.07 -4.32 -18.81
C ARG A 12 -0.46 -3.51 -17.69
N ILE A 13 -1.15 -3.39 -16.57
CA ILE A 13 -0.57 -2.82 -15.35
C ILE A 13 0.50 -3.80 -14.85
N GLY A 14 1.73 -3.33 -14.70
CA GLY A 14 2.81 -4.11 -14.08
C GLY A 14 3.00 -3.78 -12.61
N ARG A 15 2.72 -2.52 -12.21
CA ARG A 15 2.95 -2.07 -10.83
C ARG A 15 1.96 -1.00 -10.40
N LEU A 16 1.49 -1.12 -9.16
CA LEU A 16 0.69 -0.12 -8.45
C LEU A 16 1.37 0.22 -7.13
N THR A 17 1.98 1.41 -7.06
CA THR A 17 2.59 1.92 -5.83
C THR A 17 1.56 2.68 -5.03
N THR A 18 1.38 2.28 -3.78
CA THR A 18 0.43 2.90 -2.87
C THR A 18 1.16 3.48 -1.68
N GLU A 19 0.89 4.75 -1.41
CA GLU A 19 1.37 5.46 -0.22
C GLU A 19 0.16 5.68 0.68
N ILE A 20 0.24 5.21 1.92
CA ILE A 20 -0.79 5.32 2.93
C ILE A 20 -0.31 6.31 3.98
N HIS A 21 -0.93 7.48 4.03
CA HIS A 21 -0.66 8.47 5.06
C HIS A 21 -1.62 8.23 6.23
N VAL A 22 -1.08 7.81 7.36
CA VAL A 22 -1.86 7.53 8.56
C VAL A 22 -1.73 8.72 9.51
N PRO A 23 -2.84 9.39 9.89
CA PRO A 23 -2.81 10.55 10.77
C PRO A 23 -2.67 10.15 12.25
N LEU A 24 -1.85 9.15 12.54
CA LEU A 24 -1.63 8.58 13.86
C LEU A 24 -0.13 8.32 14.03
N PRO A 25 0.36 8.32 15.27
CA PRO A 25 1.75 8.01 15.54
C PRO A 25 2.09 6.55 15.24
N ALA A 26 3.36 6.29 14.93
CA ALA A 26 3.84 4.94 14.58
C ALA A 26 3.81 3.92 15.74
N ASP A 27 3.65 4.38 16.98
CA ASP A 27 3.51 3.58 18.20
C ASP A 27 2.05 3.29 18.57
N HIS A 28 1.10 3.74 17.73
CA HIS A 28 -0.32 3.57 17.98
C HIS A 28 -0.68 2.07 18.14
N PRO A 29 -1.47 1.69 19.17
CA PRO A 29 -1.73 0.28 19.50
C PRO A 29 -2.40 -0.50 18.36
N HIS A 30 -3.10 0.20 17.46
CA HIS A 30 -3.77 -0.42 16.31
C HIS A 30 -2.94 -0.43 15.02
N ARG A 31 -1.65 -0.06 15.07
CA ARG A 31 -0.79 -0.01 13.88
C ARG A 31 -0.82 -1.31 13.07
N GLU A 32 -0.60 -2.44 13.73
CA GLU A 32 -0.55 -3.74 13.05
C GLU A 32 -1.90 -4.09 12.40
N MET A 33 -3.02 -3.79 13.06
CA MET A 33 -4.37 -3.99 12.50
C MET A 33 -4.59 -3.14 11.25
N LEU A 34 -4.13 -1.88 11.26
CA LEU A 34 -4.24 -0.96 10.12
C LEU A 34 -3.38 -1.45 8.94
N GLU A 35 -2.13 -1.83 9.19
CA GLU A 35 -1.23 -2.38 8.15
C GLU A 35 -1.81 -3.67 7.55
N ARG A 36 -2.27 -4.60 8.39
CA ARG A 36 -2.92 -5.85 7.95
C ARG A 36 -4.15 -5.59 7.07
N SER A 37 -4.97 -4.60 7.43
CA SER A 37 -6.19 -4.26 6.69
C SER A 37 -5.90 -3.80 5.26
N VAL A 38 -4.78 -3.11 5.03
CA VAL A 38 -4.33 -2.71 3.69
C VAL A 38 -3.88 -3.93 2.88
N HIS A 39 -3.16 -4.86 3.49
CA HIS A 39 -2.72 -6.10 2.84
C HIS A 39 -3.86 -7.09 2.58
N SER A 40 -4.90 -7.09 3.41
CA SER A 40 -6.10 -7.92 3.25
C SER A 40 -7.22 -7.22 2.48
N CYS A 41 -6.97 -6.05 1.89
CA CYS A 41 -7.98 -5.33 1.12
C CYS A 41 -8.48 -6.21 -0.05
N PRO A 42 -9.81 -6.36 -0.27
CA PRO A 42 -10.34 -7.21 -1.34
C PRO A 42 -9.77 -6.88 -2.72
N VAL A 43 -9.49 -5.60 -2.99
CA VAL A 43 -8.87 -5.17 -4.25
C VAL A 43 -7.46 -5.73 -4.41
N HIS A 44 -6.69 -5.86 -3.32
CA HIS A 44 -5.35 -6.45 -3.36
C HIS A 44 -5.40 -7.91 -3.84
N ALA A 45 -6.44 -8.65 -3.43
CA ALA A 45 -6.68 -10.03 -3.86
C ALA A 45 -7.22 -10.11 -5.31
N SER A 46 -8.01 -9.14 -5.76
CA SER A 46 -8.56 -9.12 -7.12
C SER A 46 -7.52 -8.81 -8.21
N LEU A 47 -6.38 -8.20 -7.86
CA LEU A 47 -5.32 -7.88 -8.81
C LEU A 47 -4.52 -9.12 -9.21
N HIS A 48 -4.22 -9.25 -10.51
CA HIS A 48 -3.43 -10.34 -11.06
C HIS A 48 -2.11 -10.55 -10.27
N PRO A 49 -1.68 -11.81 -10.01
CA PRO A 49 -0.48 -12.11 -9.21
C PRO A 49 0.79 -11.41 -9.69
N ASP A 50 0.98 -11.28 -11.01
CA ASP A 50 2.12 -10.58 -11.61
C ASP A 50 2.17 -9.06 -11.36
N VAL A 51 1.08 -8.45 -10.90
CA VAL A 51 1.10 -7.01 -10.60
C VAL A 51 1.88 -6.80 -9.31
N ALA A 52 2.98 -6.05 -9.38
CA ALA A 52 3.68 -5.62 -8.19
C ALA A 52 2.84 -4.59 -7.43
N LYS A 53 2.62 -4.82 -6.13
CA LYS A 53 1.72 -4.03 -5.27
C LYS A 53 2.47 -3.41 -4.07
N PRO A 54 3.57 -2.67 -4.25
CA PRO A 54 4.30 -2.09 -3.12
C PRO A 54 3.44 -1.08 -2.36
N VAL A 55 3.40 -1.21 -1.05
CA VAL A 55 2.71 -0.33 -0.11
C VAL A 55 3.73 0.32 0.82
N THR A 56 3.69 1.64 0.94
CA THR A 56 4.51 2.41 1.90
C THR A 56 3.58 3.12 2.89
N PHE A 57 3.88 3.03 4.19
CA PHE A 57 3.14 3.70 5.24
C PHE A 57 3.91 4.93 5.73
N HIS A 58 3.24 6.08 5.72
CA HIS A 58 3.72 7.32 6.32
C HIS A 58 2.92 7.58 7.59
N TRP A 59 3.51 7.24 8.72
CA TRP A 59 2.95 7.52 10.04
C TRP A 59 3.30 8.95 10.45
N GLN A 60 2.44 9.58 11.25
CA GLN A 60 2.81 10.84 11.88
C GLN A 60 3.90 10.61 12.92
N GLU A 61 4.73 11.61 13.12
CA GLU A 61 5.65 11.64 14.25
C GLU A 61 4.80 11.72 15.53
N SER A 62 5.14 10.89 16.53
CA SER A 62 4.56 11.05 17.86
C SER A 62 4.94 12.46 18.35
N PRO A 63 3.96 13.28 18.79
CA PRO A 63 4.31 14.60 19.32
C PRO A 63 5.26 14.38 20.50
N SER A 64 6.50 14.86 20.34
CA SER A 64 7.46 14.91 21.45
C SER A 64 6.83 15.78 22.54
N ARG A 65 6.64 15.20 23.72
CA ARG A 65 6.18 15.94 24.91
C ARG A 65 7.11 17.11 25.22
#